data_AF-A0A1H1ST96-F1
#
_entry.id   AF-A0A1H1ST96-F1
#
_cell.length_a   1.000
_cell.length_b   1.000
_cell.length_c   1.000
_cell.angle_alpha   90.00
_cell.angle_beta   90.00
_cell.angle_gamma   90.00
#
_symmetry.space_group_name_H-M   'P 1'
#
loop_
_entity.id
_entity.type
_entity.pdbx_description
1 polymer ?
#
loop_
_entity_poly.entity_id
_entity_poly.type
_entity_poly.pdbx_seq_one_letter_code
_entity_poly.pdbx_strand_id
1 'polypeptide(L)'
;MINIFKKKQEEIKEEFTIGEFDFKIDSGNTTIQIDGNKIFDLTIKADENVFENLCENDDFEFGYGLYSPEFYAREIDLGNKNKIVINEKNQNDYETALYFMEHNDLEINLSIHDNWILVAGWTYISGKKYPILIKMKK
;
A
#
# COMPACT_ATOMS: atom_id res chain seq x y z
N MET A 1 12.82 40.37 18.12
CA MET A 1 11.85 39.29 18.45
C MET A 1 12.16 38.10 17.57
N ILE A 2 12.76 37.04 18.11
CA ILE A 2 13.04 35.81 17.38
C ILE A 2 11.78 34.95 17.47
N ASN A 3 11.19 34.62 16.32
CA ASN A 3 9.96 33.83 16.24
C ASN A 3 10.33 32.34 16.33
N ILE A 4 10.15 31.72 17.51
CA ILE A 4 10.69 30.37 17.84
C ILE A 4 9.71 29.22 17.52
N PHE A 5 8.56 29.46 16.91
CA PHE A 5 7.61 28.38 16.58
C PHE A 5 7.42 28.16 15.09
N LYS A 6 8.47 27.73 14.38
CA LYS A 6 8.25 26.84 13.24
C LYS A 6 8.08 25.43 13.80
N LYS A 7 6.82 24.99 13.98
CA LYS A 7 6.52 23.56 14.07
C LYS A 7 7.20 22.91 12.86
N LYS A 8 8.22 22.07 13.11
CA LYS A 8 8.80 21.23 12.07
C LYS A 8 7.63 20.39 11.57
N GLN A 9 7.14 20.69 10.38
CA GLN A 9 6.10 19.90 9.75
C GLN A 9 6.74 18.52 9.58
N GLU A 10 6.31 17.55 10.39
CA GLU A 10 6.75 16.17 10.20
C GLU A 10 6.30 15.77 8.80
N GLU A 11 7.27 15.65 7.90
CA GLU A 11 7.02 15.22 6.55
C GLU A 11 6.56 13.77 6.65
N ILE A 12 5.30 13.52 6.30
CA ILE A 12 4.80 12.15 6.17
C ILE A 12 5.71 11.47 5.15
N LYS A 13 6.32 10.36 5.56
CA LYS A 13 7.23 9.58 4.72
C LYS A 13 6.42 8.55 3.95
N GLU A 14 6.78 8.35 2.69
CA GLU A 14 6.25 7.27 1.88
C GLU A 14 6.73 5.91 2.41
N GLU A 15 5.86 4.92 2.36
CA GLU A 15 6.05 3.63 3.01
C GLU A 15 5.24 2.57 2.27
N PHE A 16 5.83 1.40 2.06
CA PHE A 16 5.13 0.17 1.68
C PHE A 16 5.70 -0.96 2.52
N THR A 17 5.00 -1.26 3.62
CA THR A 17 5.41 -2.29 4.57
C THR A 17 4.44 -3.46 4.59
N ILE A 18 5.00 -4.66 4.71
CA ILE A 18 4.28 -5.90 5.00
C ILE A 18 5.02 -6.60 6.14
N GLY A 19 4.34 -6.84 7.26
CA GLY A 19 5.01 -7.34 8.46
C GLY A 19 5.98 -6.29 9.00
N GLU A 20 7.23 -6.69 9.17
CA GLU A 20 8.32 -5.81 9.60
C GLU A 20 9.18 -5.28 8.45
N PHE A 21 8.90 -5.71 7.21
CA PHE A 21 9.72 -5.40 6.05
C PHE A 21 9.17 -4.19 5.29
N ASP A 22 10.06 -3.24 4.98
CA ASP A 22 9.78 -2.06 4.16
C ASP A 22 10.31 -2.27 2.76
N PHE A 23 9.39 -2.54 1.83
CA PHE A 23 9.68 -2.82 0.43
C PHE A 23 9.93 -1.57 -0.40
N LYS A 24 9.70 -0.38 0.19
CA LYS A 24 9.66 0.92 -0.51
C LYS A 24 8.64 0.96 -1.63
N ILE A 25 8.35 2.16 -2.11
CA ILE A 25 7.48 2.37 -3.26
C ILE A 25 8.37 2.65 -4.46
N ASP A 26 8.13 1.94 -5.56
CA ASP A 26 8.63 2.31 -6.87
C ASP A 26 7.69 3.36 -7.48
N SER A 27 7.99 4.64 -7.23
CA SER A 27 7.21 5.75 -7.78
C SER A 27 7.28 5.83 -9.31
N GLY A 28 8.28 5.23 -9.95
CA GLY A 28 8.46 5.25 -11.40
C GLY A 28 7.53 4.28 -12.13
N ASN A 29 7.16 3.17 -11.48
CA ASN A 29 6.30 2.13 -12.04
C ASN A 29 4.91 2.06 -11.37
N THR A 30 4.62 2.94 -10.42
CA THR A 30 3.29 3.09 -9.81
C THR A 30 2.33 3.86 -10.71
N THR A 31 1.09 3.39 -10.83
CA THR A 31 0.01 4.05 -11.57
C THR A 31 -1.00 4.67 -10.62
N ILE A 32 -1.30 5.96 -10.80
CA ILE A 32 -2.32 6.70 -10.05
C ILE A 32 -3.30 7.37 -11.03
N GLN A 33 -4.49 6.81 -11.15
CA GLN A 33 -5.60 7.34 -11.94
C GLN A 33 -6.83 7.49 -11.05
N ILE A 34 -6.97 8.69 -10.47
CA ILE A 34 -8.00 9.04 -9.48
C ILE A 34 -8.70 10.33 -9.94
N ASP A 35 -10.04 10.34 -9.92
CA ASP A 35 -10.86 11.54 -10.11
C ASP A 35 -11.83 11.73 -8.93
N GLY A 36 -11.62 12.79 -8.16
CA GLY A 36 -12.38 13.03 -6.93
C GLY A 36 -12.27 11.87 -5.94
N ASN A 37 -13.37 11.16 -5.74
CA ASN A 37 -13.48 10.01 -4.85
C ASN A 37 -13.47 8.66 -5.60
N LYS A 38 -13.23 8.66 -6.91
CA LYS A 38 -13.21 7.47 -7.75
C LYS A 38 -11.78 7.08 -8.10
N ILE A 39 -11.48 5.80 -7.92
CA ILE A 39 -10.24 5.15 -8.35
C ILE A 39 -10.56 4.39 -9.63
N PHE A 40 -9.95 4.78 -10.74
CA PHE A 40 -10.00 4.01 -11.98
C PHE A 40 -8.91 2.93 -11.95
N ASP A 41 -7.66 3.37 -11.71
CA ASP A 41 -6.51 2.49 -11.52
C ASP A 41 -5.56 3.08 -10.49
N LEU A 42 -5.44 2.41 -9.35
CA LEU A 42 -4.39 2.63 -8.39
C LEU A 42 -3.58 1.33 -8.30
N THR A 43 -2.38 1.33 -8.86
CA THR A 43 -1.46 0.19 -8.82
C THR A 43 -0.14 0.67 -8.22
N ILE A 44 0.12 0.36 -6.96
CA ILE A 44 1.32 0.76 -6.20
C ILE A 44 2.29 -0.42 -6.19
N LYS A 45 3.47 -0.22 -6.79
CA LYS A 45 4.52 -1.24 -6.87
C LYS A 45 5.59 -1.02 -5.82
N ALA A 46 6.10 -2.11 -5.27
CA ALA A 46 7.31 -2.08 -4.47
C ALA A 46 8.58 -1.89 -5.33
N ASP A 47 9.68 -1.45 -4.70
CA ASP A 47 10.97 -1.34 -5.38
C ASP A 47 11.63 -2.72 -5.52
N GLU A 48 11.85 -3.14 -6.76
CA GLU A 48 12.43 -4.45 -7.06
C GLU A 48 13.85 -4.60 -6.51
N ASN A 49 14.69 -3.55 -6.53
CA ASN A 49 16.04 -3.65 -5.98
C ASN A 49 15.99 -3.81 -4.46
N VAL A 50 15.04 -3.15 -3.79
CA VAL A 50 14.85 -3.32 -2.34
C VAL A 50 14.43 -4.75 -2.04
N PHE A 51 13.51 -5.32 -2.83
CA PHE A 51 13.11 -6.71 -2.71
C PHE A 51 14.28 -7.69 -2.95
N GLU A 52 15.05 -7.50 -4.02
CA GLU A 52 16.25 -8.31 -4.30
C GLU A 52 17.23 -8.28 -3.13
N ASN A 53 17.51 -7.10 -2.56
CA ASN A 53 18.37 -6.97 -1.37
C ASN A 53 17.79 -7.65 -0.12
N LEU A 54 16.47 -7.64 0.06
CA LEU A 54 15.82 -8.39 1.15
C LEU A 54 15.99 -9.90 0.97
N CYS A 55 15.90 -10.40 -0.26
CA CYS A 55 16.10 -11.81 -0.60
C CYS A 55 17.54 -12.32 -0.38
N GLU A 56 18.54 -11.43 -0.31
CA GLU A 56 19.90 -11.80 0.08
C GLU A 56 20.02 -12.15 1.58
N ASN A 57 19.02 -11.80 2.39
CA ASN A 57 19.00 -12.10 3.82
C ASN A 57 18.30 -13.44 4.09
N ASP A 58 19.03 -14.39 4.67
CA ASP A 58 18.51 -15.72 5.05
C ASP A 58 17.31 -15.66 6.02
N ASP A 59 17.19 -14.59 6.81
CA ASP A 59 16.09 -14.39 7.76
C ASP A 59 14.84 -13.77 7.12
N PHE A 60 14.89 -13.39 5.83
CA PHE A 60 13.74 -12.80 5.14
C PHE A 60 12.67 -13.85 4.83
N GLU A 61 11.54 -13.74 5.53
CA GLU A 61 10.49 -14.76 5.47
C GLU A 61 9.82 -14.90 4.10
N PHE A 62 9.94 -13.89 3.23
CA PHE A 62 9.40 -13.89 1.88
C PHE A 62 10.46 -14.13 0.79
N GLY A 63 11.65 -14.63 1.15
CA GLY A 63 12.74 -14.89 0.19
C GLY A 63 12.42 -15.94 -0.88
N TYR A 64 11.27 -16.60 -0.79
CA TYR A 64 10.74 -17.49 -1.83
C TYR A 64 10.01 -16.75 -2.98
N GLY A 65 9.74 -15.44 -2.83
CA GLY A 65 9.06 -14.65 -3.85
C GLY A 65 9.92 -14.44 -5.10
N LEU A 66 9.28 -14.38 -6.28
CA LEU A 66 9.97 -14.14 -7.56
C LEU A 66 9.99 -12.67 -7.97
N TYR A 67 9.08 -11.86 -7.42
CA TYR A 67 8.89 -10.46 -7.76
C TYR A 67 8.50 -9.70 -6.50
N SER A 68 8.83 -8.41 -6.45
CA SER A 68 8.37 -7.51 -5.41
C SER A 68 6.83 -7.40 -5.35
N PRO A 69 6.24 -7.11 -4.18
CA PRO A 69 4.79 -7.03 -4.02
C PRO A 69 4.17 -5.82 -4.75
N GLU A 70 2.94 -6.00 -5.22
CA GLU A 70 2.13 -4.96 -5.88
C GLU A 70 0.75 -4.89 -5.23
N PHE A 71 0.35 -3.71 -4.76
CA PHE A 71 -1.02 -3.45 -4.35
C PHE A 71 -1.79 -2.84 -5.50
N TYR A 72 -3.01 -3.32 -5.76
CA TYR A 72 -3.91 -2.64 -6.68
C TYR A 72 -5.32 -2.46 -6.12
N ALA A 73 -5.97 -1.39 -6.60
CA ALA A 73 -7.37 -1.08 -6.41
C ALA A 73 -7.91 -0.44 -7.68
N ARG A 74 -8.95 -1.03 -8.28
CA ARG A 74 -9.50 -0.59 -9.58
C ARG A 74 -11.01 -0.48 -9.54
N GLU A 75 -11.52 0.48 -10.31
CA GLU A 75 -12.95 0.75 -10.46
C GLU A 75 -13.70 0.89 -9.11
N ILE A 76 -13.09 1.60 -8.15
CA ILE A 76 -13.64 1.80 -6.79
C ILE A 76 -14.21 3.21 -6.63
N ASP A 77 -15.46 3.30 -6.16
CA ASP A 77 -16.04 4.53 -5.64
C ASP A 77 -15.89 4.57 -4.10
N LEU A 78 -15.11 5.53 -3.59
CA LEU A 78 -14.86 5.67 -2.16
C LEU A 78 -15.99 6.36 -1.38
N GLY A 79 -17.06 6.79 -2.07
CA GLY A 79 -18.16 7.56 -1.51
C GLY A 79 -17.74 8.92 -0.94
N ASN A 80 -18.66 9.58 -0.25
CA ASN A 80 -18.50 10.96 0.22
C ASN A 80 -17.42 11.17 1.29
N LYS A 81 -16.84 10.10 1.83
CA LYS A 81 -15.81 10.16 2.88
C LYS A 81 -14.40 9.93 2.35
N ASN A 82 -14.24 9.72 1.03
CA ASN A 82 -12.97 9.35 0.40
C ASN A 82 -12.29 8.17 1.12
N LYS A 83 -13.09 7.22 1.62
CA LYS A 83 -12.62 6.08 2.40
C LYS A 83 -13.57 4.91 2.29
N ILE A 84 -13.01 3.70 2.13
CA ILE A 84 -13.73 2.43 2.26
C ILE A 84 -13.03 1.49 3.23
N VAL A 85 -13.77 0.47 3.66
CA VAL A 85 -13.25 -0.65 4.43
C VAL A 85 -13.51 -1.92 3.63
N ILE A 86 -12.44 -2.64 3.31
CA ILE A 86 -12.45 -3.94 2.64
C ILE A 86 -12.16 -5.00 3.69
N ASN A 87 -12.93 -6.08 3.69
CA ASN A 87 -12.79 -7.22 4.60
C ASN A 87 -13.39 -8.48 3.94
N GLU A 88 -13.25 -9.61 4.61
CA GLU A 88 -13.75 -10.92 4.14
C GLU A 88 -15.21 -10.91 3.63
N LYS A 89 -16.07 -10.03 4.16
CA LYS A 89 -17.50 -9.98 3.78
C LYS A 89 -17.77 -9.27 2.46
N ASN A 90 -16.87 -8.38 2.01
CA ASN A 90 -17.07 -7.53 0.85
C ASN A 90 -15.85 -7.45 -0.09
N GLN A 91 -14.77 -8.18 0.17
CA GLN A 91 -13.57 -8.15 -0.68
C GLN A 91 -13.85 -8.59 -2.12
N ASN A 92 -14.82 -9.47 -2.34
CA ASN A 92 -15.24 -9.88 -3.70
C ASN A 92 -16.09 -8.83 -4.44
N ASP A 93 -16.52 -7.77 -3.74
CA ASP A 93 -17.26 -6.66 -4.36
C ASP A 93 -16.32 -5.61 -4.97
N TYR A 94 -15.00 -5.71 -4.73
CA TYR A 94 -14.01 -4.75 -5.18
C TYR A 94 -12.88 -5.45 -5.95
N GLU A 95 -12.38 -4.79 -7.01
CA GLU A 95 -11.17 -5.23 -7.70
C GLU A 95 -9.94 -4.74 -6.92
N THR A 96 -9.61 -5.46 -5.84
CA THR A 96 -8.42 -5.19 -5.02
C THR A 96 -7.67 -6.46 -4.67
N ALA A 97 -6.34 -6.41 -4.67
CA ALA A 97 -5.52 -7.43 -4.03
C ALA A 97 -4.12 -6.89 -3.71
N LEU A 98 -3.40 -7.64 -2.90
CA LEU A 98 -1.94 -7.60 -2.89
C LEU A 98 -1.42 -8.76 -3.74
N TYR A 99 -0.92 -8.46 -4.94
CA TYR A 99 -0.20 -9.43 -5.74
C TYR A 99 1.21 -9.61 -5.19
N PHE A 100 1.49 -10.80 -4.68
CA PHE A 100 2.83 -11.20 -4.28
C PHE A 100 2.92 -12.72 -4.45
N MET A 101 3.40 -13.16 -5.63
CA MET A 101 3.26 -14.51 -6.20
C MET A 101 1.83 -14.95 -6.49
N GLU A 102 0.91 -14.64 -5.58
CA GLU A 102 -0.51 -14.92 -5.63
C GLU A 102 -1.29 -13.63 -5.36
N HIS A 103 -2.57 -13.62 -5.73
CA HIS A 103 -3.47 -12.55 -5.32
C HIS A 103 -3.92 -12.82 -3.89
N ASN A 104 -3.37 -12.05 -2.95
CA ASN A 104 -3.65 -12.21 -1.54
C ASN A 104 -4.85 -11.35 -1.12
N ASP A 105 -5.72 -11.96 -0.31
CA ASP A 105 -6.88 -11.34 0.30
C ASP A 105 -6.48 -10.17 1.21
N LEU A 106 -7.37 -9.18 1.31
CA LEU A 106 -7.13 -7.92 2.01
C LEU A 106 -8.23 -7.60 3.04
N GLU A 107 -7.79 -7.22 4.23
CA GLU A 107 -8.61 -6.59 5.27
C GLU A 107 -8.08 -5.18 5.57
N ILE A 108 -8.47 -4.20 4.76
CA ILE A 108 -7.84 -2.87 4.75
C ILE A 108 -8.84 -1.71 4.88
N ASN A 109 -8.32 -0.60 5.39
CA ASN A 109 -8.88 0.73 5.21
C ASN A 109 -8.13 1.40 4.05
N LEU A 110 -8.84 1.72 2.97
CA LEU A 110 -8.31 2.50 1.86
C LEU A 110 -8.91 3.91 1.94
N SER A 111 -8.06 4.94 1.98
CA SER A 111 -8.51 6.33 1.96
C SER A 111 -7.64 7.21 1.08
N ILE A 112 -8.30 8.18 0.43
CA ILE A 112 -7.67 9.24 -0.34
C ILE A 112 -7.85 10.56 0.40
N HIS A 113 -6.74 11.24 0.62
CA HIS A 113 -6.64 12.58 1.15
C HIS A 113 -6.16 13.52 0.04
N ASP A 114 -6.16 14.83 0.30
CA ASP A 114 -5.85 15.85 -0.72
C ASP A 114 -4.57 15.53 -1.51
N ASN A 115 -3.49 15.15 -0.81
CA ASN A 115 -2.17 14.86 -1.39
C ASN A 115 -1.64 13.46 -1.06
N TRP A 116 -2.45 12.59 -0.45
CA TRP A 116 -1.97 11.32 0.10
C TRP A 116 -2.97 10.19 -0.11
N ILE A 117 -2.43 9.02 -0.38
CA ILE A 117 -3.13 7.74 -0.38
C ILE A 117 -2.67 6.97 0.86
N LEU A 118 -3.63 6.40 1.57
CA LEU A 118 -3.38 5.54 2.73
C LEU A 118 -4.11 4.22 2.56
N VAL A 119 -3.34 3.13 2.63
CA VAL A 119 -3.83 1.77 2.79
C VAL A 119 -3.30 1.26 4.11
N ALA A 120 -4.19 0.83 5.01
CA ALA A 120 -3.76 0.30 6.30
C ALA A 120 -4.68 -0.85 6.74
N GLY A 121 -4.08 -1.97 7.12
CA GLY A 121 -4.82 -3.13 7.60
C GLY A 121 -3.98 -4.39 7.57
N TRP A 122 -4.54 -5.45 6.99
CA TRP A 122 -3.92 -6.77 6.96
C TRP A 122 -4.04 -7.43 5.59
N THR A 123 -3.08 -8.30 5.30
CA THR A 123 -3.06 -9.21 4.15
C THR A 123 -2.78 -10.63 4.63
N TYR A 124 -3.15 -11.63 3.84
CA TYR A 124 -2.86 -13.03 4.13
C TYR A 124 -1.91 -13.59 3.08
N ILE A 125 -0.66 -13.84 3.47
CA ILE A 125 0.38 -14.40 2.59
C ILE A 125 0.71 -15.80 3.07
N SER A 126 0.58 -16.80 2.20
CA SER A 126 0.85 -18.21 2.54
C SER A 126 0.10 -18.70 3.79
N GLY A 127 -1.15 -18.23 3.97
CA GLY A 127 -2.00 -18.58 5.11
C GLY A 127 -1.65 -17.87 6.44
N LYS A 128 -0.66 -16.98 6.45
CA LYS A 128 -0.30 -16.16 7.62
C LYS A 128 -0.77 -14.73 7.43
N LYS A 129 -1.23 -14.12 8.52
CA LYS A 129 -1.74 -12.74 8.54
C LYS A 129 -0.61 -11.75 8.82
N TYR A 130 -0.43 -10.77 7.94
CA TYR A 130 0.59 -9.72 8.07
C TYR A 130 -0.05 -8.33 8.09
N PRO A 131 0.44 -7.41 8.93
CA PRO A 131 0.05 -6.02 8.83
C PRO A 131 0.56 -5.47 7.50
N ILE A 132 -0.27 -4.68 6.82
CA ILE A 132 0.12 -3.94 5.61
C ILE A 132 -0.14 -2.45 5.84
N LEU A 133 0.83 -1.64 5.43
CA LEU A 133 0.73 -0.19 5.47
C LEU A 133 1.36 0.40 4.22
N ILE A 134 0.56 1.15 3.47
CA ILE A 134 1.00 1.92 2.32
C ILE A 134 0.65 3.38 2.54
N LYS A 135 1.65 4.25 2.50
CA LYS A 135 1.51 5.70 2.51
C LYS A 135 2.20 6.23 1.27
N MET A 136 1.47 6.92 0.41
CA MET A 136 2.02 7.42 -0.84
C MET A 136 1.51 8.83 -1.15
N LYS A 137 2.36 9.68 -1.71
CA LYS A 137 1.90 10.95 -2.27
C LYS A 137 1.08 10.69 -3.53
N LYS A 138 -0.03 11.41 -3.69
CA LYS A 138 -0.88 11.34 -4.88
C LYS A 138 -0.27 12.13 -6.03
#